data_AF-A0A2I0QZQ6-F1
#
_entry.id   AF-A0A2I0QZQ6-F1
#
_cell.length_a   1.000
_cell.length_b   1.000
_cell.length_c   1.000
_cell.angle_alpha   90.00
_cell.angle_beta   90.00
_cell.angle_gamma   90.00
#
_symmetry.space_group_name_H-M   'P 1'
#
loop_
_entity.id
_entity.type
_entity.pdbx_description
1 polymer ?
#
loop_
_entity_poly.entity_id
_entity_poly.type
_entity_poly.pdbx_seq_one_letter_code
_entity_poly.pdbx_strand_id
1 'polypeptide(L)' 'MKEELKADFNILDARHLHTFEIPFALPKLESPSNTMQFDVDAKTIEAGDFLLNGSQNAACKVGEELADYILKDAKCLN' A
#
# COMPACT_ATOMS: atom_id res chain seq x y z
N MET A 1 3.51 -12.80 20.99
CA MET A 1 2.16 -13.30 20.64
C MET A 1 1.50 -14.21 21.68
N LYS A 2 1.95 -15.45 21.97
CA LYS A 2 1.27 -16.30 22.98
C LYS A 2 1.25 -15.67 24.39
N GLU A 3 2.37 -15.07 24.79
CA GLU A 3 2.47 -14.37 26.08
C GLU A 3 1.62 -13.09 26.12
N GLU A 4 1.60 -12.30 25.03
CA GLU A 4 0.77 -11.09 24.91
C GLU A 4 -0.73 -11.42 24.94
N LEU A 5 -1.17 -12.47 24.25
CA LEU A 5 -2.57 -12.92 24.27
C LEU A 5 -3.05 -13.29 25.67
N LYS A 6 -2.17 -13.88 26.48
CA LYS A 6 -2.45 -14.19 27.88
C LYS A 6 -2.46 -12.94 28.74
N ALA A 7 -1.46 -12.07 28.59
CA ALA A 7 -1.28 -10.88 29.41
C ALA A 7 -2.39 -9.83 29.18
N ASP A 8 -2.72 -9.58 27.91
CA ASP A 8 -3.60 -8.46 27.53
C ASP A 8 -5.08 -8.89 27.44
N PHE A 9 -5.34 -10.18 27.19
CA PHE A 9 -6.69 -10.67 26.89
C PHE A 9 -7.12 -11.91 27.68
N ASN A 10 -6.28 -12.43 28.61
CA ASN A 10 -6.53 -13.64 29.40
C ASN A 10 -6.88 -14.89 28.56
N ILE A 11 -6.34 -14.98 27.34
CA ILE A 11 -6.51 -16.16 26.49
C ILE A 11 -5.40 -17.15 26.85
N LEU A 12 -5.80 -18.26 27.49
CA LEU A 12 -4.88 -19.25 28.06
C LEU A 12 -4.55 -20.40 27.10
N ASP A 13 -5.44 -20.71 26.15
CA ASP A 13 -5.31 -21.86 25.24
C ASP A 13 -5.72 -21.50 23.80
N ALA A 14 -4.76 -21.04 23.00
CA ALA A 14 -4.95 -20.81 21.58
C ALA A 14 -4.83 -22.15 20.81
N ARG A 15 -5.98 -22.73 20.46
CA ARG A 15 -6.07 -24.07 19.83
C ARG A 15 -5.54 -24.14 18.41
N HIS A 16 -5.69 -23.07 17.64
CA HIS A 16 -5.21 -23.00 16.27
C HIS A 16 -4.47 -21.68 16.07
N LEU A 17 -3.25 -21.78 15.55
CA LEU A 17 -2.40 -20.64 15.29
C LEU A 17 -1.82 -20.75 13.89
N HIS A 18 -2.13 -19.76 13.06
CA HIS A 18 -1.56 -19.63 11.73
C HIS A 18 -0.80 -18.32 11.64
N THR A 19 0.50 -18.42 11.38
CA THR A 19 1.42 -17.28 11.41
C THR A 19 2.08 -17.13 10.06
N PHE A 20 2.13 -15.89 9.58
CA PHE A 20 2.89 -15.50 8.41
C PHE A 20 3.97 -14.50 8.80
N GLU A 21 5.10 -14.58 8.11
CA GLU A 21 6.14 -13.56 8.16
C GLU A 21 6.20 -12.88 6.80
N ILE A 22 6.10 -11.55 6.80
CA ILE A 22 6.22 -10.72 5.61
C ILE A 22 7.40 -9.78 5.84
N PRO A 23 8.59 -10.06 5.28
CA PRO A 23 9.81 -9.29 5.56
C PRO A 23 9.70 -7.79 5.22
N PHE A 24 8.87 -7.46 4.23
CA PHE A 24 8.62 -6.09 3.75
C PHE A 24 7.11 -5.84 3.63
N ALA A 25 6.43 -5.77 4.78
CA ALA A 25 4.96 -5.71 4.82
C ALA A 25 4.38 -4.33 4.53
N LEU A 26 5.08 -3.27 4.93
CA LEU A 26 4.61 -1.89 4.83
C LEU A 26 5.73 -0.99 4.30
N PRO A 27 5.40 0.03 3.49
CA PRO A 27 6.37 1.01 3.05
C PRO A 27 6.93 1.78 4.25
N LYS A 28 8.23 2.04 4.21
CA LYS A 28 8.93 2.85 5.22
C LYS A 28 8.83 4.31 4.82
N LEU A 29 7.86 5.01 5.39
CA LEU A 29 7.61 6.42 5.14
C LEU A 29 8.01 7.24 6.38
N GLU A 30 8.71 8.34 6.19
CA GLU A 30 9.02 9.26 7.30
C GLU A 30 7.76 9.98 7.81
N SER A 31 6.79 10.22 6.92
CA SER A 31 5.50 10.84 7.24
C SER A 31 4.41 10.40 6.24
N PRO A 32 3.12 10.50 6.61
CA PRO A 32 2.03 10.19 5.69
C PRO A 32 2.06 11.08 4.44
N SER A 33 1.83 10.46 3.27
CA SER A 33 1.73 11.17 1.99
C SER A 33 0.31 11.09 1.45
N ASN A 34 -0.24 12.23 1.03
CA ASN A 34 -1.58 12.33 0.43
C ASN A 34 -1.56 12.78 -1.03
N THR A 35 -0.37 13.05 -1.56
CA THR A 35 -0.16 13.60 -2.89
C THR A 35 0.86 12.76 -3.64
N MET A 36 0.55 12.46 -4.89
CA MET A 36 1.40 11.71 -5.80
C MET A 36 1.56 12.52 -7.08
N GLN A 37 2.74 12.43 -7.69
CA GLN A 37 3.06 13.11 -8.93
C GLN A 37 3.64 12.08 -9.90
N PHE A 38 3.18 12.12 -11.14
CA PHE A 38 3.73 11.31 -12.21
C PHE A 38 4.71 12.15 -13.02
N ASP A 39 5.88 11.59 -13.30
CA ASP A 39 6.84 12.19 -14.22
C ASP A 39 6.34 12.00 -15.65
N VAL A 40 6.18 13.11 -16.36
CA VAL A 40 5.60 13.14 -17.71
C VAL A 40 6.58 12.65 -18.76
N ASP A 41 7.87 12.82 -18.51
CA ASP A 41 8.93 12.40 -19.43
C ASP A 41 9.37 10.95 -19.18
N ALA A 42 8.85 10.31 -18.13
CA ALA A 42 9.19 8.95 -17.78
C ALA A 42 8.57 7.94 -18.75
N LYS A 43 9.40 7.03 -19.25
CA LYS A 43 8.95 5.91 -20.12
C LYS A 43 8.22 4.80 -19.36
N THR A 44 8.34 4.80 -18.04
CA THR A 44 7.73 3.82 -17.13
C THR A 44 7.24 4.55 -15.90
N ILE A 45 6.05 4.20 -15.44
CA ILE A 45 5.43 4.79 -14.25
C ILE A 45 5.29 3.70 -13.20
N GLU A 46 5.73 4.01 -11.99
CA GLU A 46 5.58 3.12 -10.85
C GLU A 46 4.16 3.21 -10.27
N ALA A 47 3.64 2.10 -9.77
CA ALA A 47 2.32 2.01 -9.16
C ALA A 47 2.34 1.09 -7.95
N GLY A 48 1.66 1.51 -6.87
CA GLY A 48 1.55 0.73 -5.65
C GLY A 48 1.18 1.59 -4.45
N ASP A 49 0.89 0.93 -3.33
CA ASP A 49 0.55 1.57 -2.06
C ASP A 49 1.70 2.37 -1.43
N PHE A 50 2.94 2.05 -1.78
CA PHE A 50 4.16 2.72 -1.32
C PHE A 50 4.26 4.18 -1.77
N LEU A 51 3.54 4.59 -2.82
CA LEU A 51 3.47 5.99 -3.25
C LEU A 51 2.63 6.86 -2.31
N LEU A 52 1.84 6.24 -1.43
CA LEU A 52 1.00 6.93 -0.45
C LEU A 52 1.25 6.41 0.97
N ASN A 53 0.42 5.51 1.50
CA ASN A 53 0.38 5.14 2.93
C ASN A 53 0.31 3.63 3.19
N GLY A 54 0.67 2.79 2.21
CA GLY A 54 0.78 1.34 2.44
C GLY A 54 -0.54 0.59 2.66
N SER A 55 -1.68 1.20 2.29
CA SER A 55 -3.00 0.58 2.41
C SER A 55 -3.52 0.12 1.06
N GLN A 56 -4.47 -0.83 1.07
CA GLN A 56 -5.16 -1.25 -0.15
C GLN A 56 -5.88 -0.07 -0.81
N ASN A 57 -6.50 0.82 -0.02
CA ASN A 57 -7.13 2.03 -0.52
C ASN A 57 -6.13 2.97 -1.20
N ALA A 58 -4.90 3.05 -0.66
CA ALA A 58 -3.82 3.77 -1.31
C ALA A 58 -3.45 3.16 -2.66
N ALA A 59 -3.29 1.82 -2.74
CA ALA A 59 -3.02 1.15 -4.02
C ALA A 59 -4.14 1.38 -5.06
N CYS A 60 -5.41 1.28 -4.65
CA CYS A 60 -6.55 1.54 -5.54
C CYS A 60 -6.55 2.98 -6.04
N LYS A 61 -6.41 3.96 -5.14
CA LYS A 61 -6.36 5.38 -5.50
C LYS A 61 -5.21 5.67 -6.48
N VAL A 62 -4.03 5.10 -6.23
CA VAL A 62 -2.88 5.25 -7.12
C VAL A 62 -3.19 4.70 -8.52
N GLY A 63 -3.82 3.53 -8.60
CA GLY A 63 -4.22 2.93 -9.87
C GLY A 63 -5.24 3.78 -10.63
N GLU A 64 -6.23 4.34 -9.93
CA GLU A 64 -7.24 5.24 -10.52
C GLU A 64 -6.61 6.51 -11.10
N GLU A 65 -5.77 7.21 -10.32
CA GLU A 65 -5.10 8.43 -10.77
C GLU A 65 -4.15 8.17 -11.95
N LEU A 66 -3.46 7.01 -11.95
CA LEU A 66 -2.59 6.61 -13.05
C LEU A 66 -3.37 6.31 -14.34
N ALA A 67 -4.52 5.63 -14.22
CA ALA A 67 -5.37 5.36 -15.36
C ALA A 67 -5.90 6.68 -15.98
N ASP A 68 -6.34 7.62 -15.14
CA ASP A 68 -6.77 8.95 -15.59
C ASP A 68 -5.63 9.72 -16.27
N TYR A 69 -4.41 9.62 -15.74
CA TYR A 69 -3.22 10.24 -16.34
C TYR A 69 -2.95 9.69 -17.74
N ILE A 70 -2.90 8.35 -17.89
CA ILE A 70 -2.66 7.68 -19.19
C ILE A 70 -3.75 8.04 -20.21
N LEU A 71 -5.02 8.06 -19.79
CA LEU A 71 -6.13 8.40 -20.67
C LEU A 71 -6.14 9.87 -21.09
N LYS A 72 -5.64 10.80 -20.26
CA LYS A 72 -5.49 12.21 -20.63
C LYS A 72 -4.40 12.38 -21.69
N ASP A 73 -3.25 11.73 -21.50
CA ASP A 73 -2.15 11.77 -22.47
C ASP A 73 -2.57 11.16 -23.83
N ALA A 74 -3.23 10.01 -23.80
CA ALA A 74 -3.74 9.34 -25.01
C ALA A 74 -4.75 10.18 -25.81
N LYS A 75 -5.49 11.08 -25.16
CA LYS A 75 -6.42 12.00 -25.83
C LYS A 75 -5.73 13.17 -26.54
N CYS A 76 -4.49 13.50 -26.18
CA CYS A 76 -3.69 14.52 -26.85
C CYS A 76 -3.06 14.03 -28.17
N LEU A 77 -3.18 12.74 -28.48
CA LEU A 77 -2.67 12.11 -29.71
C LEU A 77 -3.73 11.99 -30.83
N ASN A 78 -4.96 12.47 -30.61
CA ASN A 78 -6.05 12.48 -31.59
C ASN A 78 -6.37 13.89 -32.10
#